data_AF-A0A8T4KSH7-F1
#
_entry.id   AF-A0A8T4KSH7-F1
#
_cell.length_a   1.000
_cell.length_b   1.000
_cell.length_c   1.000
_cell.angle_alpha   90.00
_cell.angle_beta   90.00
_cell.angle_gamma   90.00
#
_symmetry.space_group_name_H-M   'P 1'
#
loop_
_entity.id
_entity.type
_entity.pdbx_description
1 polymer ?
#
loop_
_entity_poly.entity_id
_entity_poly.type
_entity_poly.pdbx_seq_one_letter_code
_entity_poly.pdbx_strand_id
1 'polypeptide(L)'
;MFFGLFMRNDAYVIRRRYDRLREAVDKMRDKNKKIYLLRALDQMEPTLLMIEEQPVSLMEKRRMIRYLNTGIGNIGDMLHARKEVLK
;
A
#
# COMPACT_ATOMS: atom_id res chain seq x y z
N MET A 1 8.43 -25.29 15.32
CA MET A 1 8.35 -24.70 13.97
C MET A 1 7.34 -23.55 14.01
N PHE A 2 7.78 -22.29 14.18
CA PHE A 2 6.94 -21.12 14.51
C PHE A 2 6.89 -20.07 13.38
N PHE A 3 6.73 -20.49 12.12
CA PHE A 3 6.72 -19.55 10.97
C PHE A 3 5.34 -18.96 10.63
N GLY A 4 4.26 -19.41 11.29
CA GLY A 4 2.89 -18.97 10.98
C GLY A 4 2.49 -17.60 11.54
N LEU A 5 3.07 -17.18 12.67
CA LEU A 5 2.66 -15.94 13.37
C LEU A 5 3.25 -14.67 12.74
N PHE A 6 4.49 -14.73 12.24
CA PHE A 6 5.13 -13.57 11.60
C PHE A 6 4.46 -13.17 10.27
N MET A 7 3.86 -14.12 9.55
CA MET A 7 3.31 -13.88 8.21
C MET A 7 1.91 -13.26 8.18
N ARG A 8 1.15 -13.31 9.28
CA ARG A 8 -0.09 -12.52 9.42
C ARG A 8 0.21 -11.06 9.75
N ASN A 9 1.30 -10.81 10.47
CA ASN A 9 1.73 -9.45 10.79
C ASN A 9 2.09 -8.65 9.53
N ASP A 10 2.76 -9.25 8.54
CA ASP A 10 3.18 -8.51 7.35
C ASP A 10 2.00 -7.98 6.52
N ALA A 11 0.97 -8.80 6.30
CA ALA A 11 -0.23 -8.40 5.57
C ALA A 11 -0.96 -7.26 6.28
N TYR A 12 -1.16 -7.42 7.60
CA TYR A 12 -1.80 -6.40 8.45
C TYR A 12 -1.02 -5.08 8.48
N VAL A 13 0.32 -5.15 8.54
CA VAL A 13 1.18 -3.96 8.51
C VAL A 13 1.05 -3.23 7.17
N ILE A 14 1.04 -3.95 6.05
CA ILE A 14 0.86 -3.37 4.72
C ILE A 14 -0.53 -2.75 4.59
N ARG A 15 -1.59 -3.44 5.07
CA ARG A 15 -2.96 -2.92 5.09
C ARG A 15 -3.05 -1.60 5.85
N ARG A 16 -2.47 -1.55 7.05
CA ARG A 16 -2.45 -0.33 7.86
C ARG A 16 -1.72 0.82 7.17
N ARG A 17 -0.65 0.54 6.41
CA ARG A 17 0.06 1.57 5.62
C ARG A 17 -0.78 2.04 4.43
N TYR A 18 -1.45 1.11 3.75
CA TYR A 18 -2.38 1.41 2.66
C TYR A 18 -3.53 2.32 3.13
N ASP A 19 -4.21 1.97 4.22
CA ASP A 19 -5.34 2.74 4.75
C ASP A 19 -4.91 4.16 5.14
N ARG A 20 -3.75 4.31 5.81
CA ARG A 20 -3.18 5.62 6.14
C ARG A 20 -2.88 6.47 4.90
N LEU A 21 -2.32 5.86 3.85
CA LEU A 21 -2.08 6.57 2.59
C LEU A 21 -3.39 6.98 1.93
N ARG A 22 -4.38 6.08 1.90
CA ARG A 22 -5.70 6.36 1.34
C ARG A 22 -6.37 7.54 2.05
N GLU A 23 -6.35 7.56 3.38
CA GLU A 23 -6.83 8.70 4.18
C GLU A 23 -6.06 9.99 3.90
N ALA A 24 -4.73 9.92 3.76
CA ALA A 24 -3.90 11.08 3.48
C ALA A 24 -4.19 11.65 2.08
N VAL A 25 -4.35 10.78 1.08
CA VAL A 25 -4.74 11.15 -0.29
C VAL A 25 -6.15 11.74 -0.31
N ASP A 26 -7.07 11.18 0.47
CA ASP A 26 -8.45 11.67 0.51
C ASP A 26 -8.56 13.12 1.01
N LYS A 27 -7.68 13.50 1.95
CA LYS A 27 -7.56 14.86 2.49
C LYS A 27 -6.85 15.86 1.56
N MET A 28 -6.35 15.42 0.40
CA MET A 28 -5.68 16.32 -0.55
C MET A 28 -6.66 17.29 -1.22
N ARG A 29 -6.26 18.57 -1.30
CA ARG A 29 -7.02 19.63 -2.00
C ARG A 29 -6.91 19.54 -3.53
N ASP A 30 -5.79 19.04 -4.03
CA ASP A 30 -5.50 18.93 -5.46
C ASP A 30 -6.27 17.75 -6.08
N LYS A 31 -7.41 18.04 -6.73
CA LYS A 31 -8.33 17.02 -7.24
C LYS A 31 -7.69 16.10 -8.29
N ASN A 32 -6.87 16.65 -9.20
CA ASN A 32 -6.26 15.85 -10.27
C ASN A 32 -5.24 14.87 -9.69
N LYS A 33 -4.39 15.33 -8.77
CA LYS A 33 -3.44 14.45 -8.07
C LYS A 33 -4.16 13.45 -7.16
N LYS A 34 -5.21 13.88 -6.44
CA LYS A 34 -6.04 12.98 -5.62
C LYS A 34 -6.58 11.82 -6.44
N ILE A 35 -7.22 12.09 -7.59
CA ILE A 35 -7.76 11.04 -8.46
C ILE A 35 -6.65 10.12 -8.96
N TYR A 36 -5.51 10.68 -9.36
CA TYR A 36 -4.37 9.88 -9.81
C TYR A 36 -3.85 8.93 -8.73
N LEU A 37 -3.63 9.43 -7.51
CA LEU A 37 -3.13 8.63 -6.40
C LEU A 37 -4.16 7.61 -5.89
N LEU A 38 -5.46 7.96 -5.86
CA LEU A 38 -6.52 7.01 -5.54
C LEU A 38 -6.57 5.87 -6.56
N ARG A 39 -6.47 6.17 -7.86
CA ARG A 39 -6.41 5.12 -8.90
C ARG A 39 -5.21 4.20 -8.72
N ALA A 40 -4.05 4.75 -8.37
CA ALA A 40 -2.87 3.95 -8.09
C ALA A 40 -3.04 3.06 -6.84
N LEU A 41 -3.73 3.56 -5.80
CA LEU A 41 -4.11 2.75 -4.63
C LEU A 41 -5.13 1.66 -4.99
N ASP A 42 -6.14 1.96 -5.81
CA ASP A 42 -7.17 1.00 -6.22
C ASP A 42 -6.57 -0.15 -7.05
N GLN A 43 -5.52 0.10 -7.84
CA GLN A 43 -4.80 -0.96 -8.56
C GLN A 43 -4.11 -1.98 -7.63
N MET A 44 -3.75 -1.57 -6.41
CA MET A 44 -3.07 -2.43 -5.44
C MET A 44 -4.03 -3.19 -4.53
N GLU A 45 -5.26 -2.71 -4.38
CA GLU A 45 -6.27 -3.29 -3.49
C GLU A 45 -6.54 -4.79 -3.74
N PRO A 46 -6.66 -5.27 -5.00
CA PRO A 46 -6.86 -6.71 -5.25
C PRO A 46 -5.69 -7.55 -4.74
N THR A 47 -4.45 -7.06 -4.90
CA THR A 47 -3.25 -7.78 -4.44
C THR A 47 -3.19 -7.85 -2.92
N LEU A 48 -3.64 -6.78 -2.25
CA LEU A 48 -3.74 -6.73 -0.80
C LEU A 48 -4.75 -7.74 -0.27
N LEU A 49 -5.96 -7.77 -0.86
CA LEU A 49 -7.01 -8.74 -0.52
C LEU A 49 -6.54 -10.18 -0.74
N MET A 50 -5.84 -10.46 -1.85
CA MET A 50 -5.29 -11.80 -2.10
C MET A 50 -4.32 -12.26 -1.01
N ILE A 51 -3.48 -11.37 -0.47
CA ILE A 51 -2.54 -11.73 0.61
C ILE A 51 -3.26 -11.92 1.96
N GLU A 52 -4.37 -11.22 2.18
CA GLU A 52 -5.16 -11.28 3.42
C GLU A 52 -6.06 -12.52 3.47
N GLU A 53 -6.75 -12.82 2.37
CA GLU A 53 -7.86 -13.79 2.35
C GLU A 53 -7.48 -15.14 1.76
N GLN A 54 -6.53 -15.19 0.81
CA GLN A 54 -6.23 -16.41 0.07
C GLN A 54 -4.98 -17.14 0.58
N PRO A 55 -5.00 -18.49 0.60
CA PRO A 55 -3.79 -19.29 0.84
C PRO A 55 -2.90 -19.24 -0.40
N VAL A 56 -2.06 -18.22 -0.49
CA VAL A 56 -1.01 -18.07 -1.53
C VAL A 56 0.29 -18.76 -1.11
N SER A 57 1.09 -19.24 -2.07
CA SER A 57 2.39 -19.82 -1.75
C SER A 57 3.34 -18.76 -1.16
N LEU A 58 4.35 -19.21 -0.40
CA LEU A 58 5.33 -18.30 0.20
C LEU A 58 6.08 -17.44 -0.83
N MET A 59 6.39 -18.01 -2.00
CA MET A 59 7.07 -17.30 -3.08
C MET A 59 6.17 -16.23 -3.70
N GLU A 60 4.91 -16.56 -3.98
CA GLU A 60 3.93 -15.62 -4.50
C GLU A 60 3.66 -14.49 -3.50
N LYS A 61 3.46 -14.85 -2.22
CA LYS A 61 3.26 -13.89 -1.15
C LYS A 61 4.42 -12.89 -1.04
N ARG A 62 5.68 -13.35 -1.11
CA ARG A 62 6.86 -12.47 -1.12
C ARG A 62 6.87 -11.53 -2.33
N ARG A 63 6.51 -12.02 -3.50
CA ARG A 63 6.41 -11.20 -4.73
C ARG A 63 5.33 -10.13 -4.59
N MET A 64 4.15 -10.50 -4.10
CA MET A 64 3.04 -9.58 -3.88
C MET A 64 3.35 -8.53 -2.81
N ILE A 65 3.97 -8.94 -1.69
CA ILE A 65 4.44 -8.03 -0.63
C ILE A 65 5.45 -7.02 -1.18
N ARG A 66 6.37 -7.45 -2.04
CA ARG A 66 7.35 -6.54 -2.67
C ARG A 66 6.65 -5.53 -3.57
N TYR A 67 5.73 -5.99 -4.41
CA TYR A 67 4.93 -5.13 -5.28
C TYR A 67 4.16 -4.07 -4.48
N LEU A 68 3.45 -4.48 -3.41
CA LEU A 68 2.71 -3.57 -2.54
C LEU A 68 3.63 -2.56 -1.85
N ASN A 69 4.79 -3.00 -1.32
CA ASN A 69 5.74 -2.10 -0.67
C ASN A 69 6.31 -1.05 -1.63
N THR A 70 6.66 -1.43 -2.86
CA THR A 70 7.13 -0.49 -3.87
C THR A 70 6.03 0.50 -4.25
N GLY A 71 4.81 0.03 -4.50
CA GLY A 71 3.69 0.91 -4.87
C GLY A 71 3.28 1.89 -3.75
N ILE A 72 3.18 1.39 -2.52
CA ILE A 72 2.94 2.22 -1.32
C ILE A 72 4.06 3.24 -1.12
N GLY A 73 5.32 2.83 -1.31
CA GLY A 73 6.48 3.72 -1.24
C GLY A 73 6.37 4.85 -2.25
N ASN A 74 6.20 4.52 -3.53
CA ASN A 74 6.08 5.50 -4.62
C ASN A 74 4.93 6.49 -4.38
N ILE A 75 3.76 6.02 -3.94
CA ILE A 75 2.61 6.89 -3.64
C ILE A 75 2.92 7.78 -2.42
N GLY A 76 3.57 7.24 -1.41
CA GLY A 76 4.07 8.00 -0.27
C GLY A 76 5.01 9.12 -0.71
N ASP A 77 5.99 8.83 -1.56
CA ASP A 77 6.93 9.82 -2.06
C ASP A 77 6.22 10.90 -2.91
N MET A 78 5.25 10.52 -3.75
CA MET A 78 4.44 11.47 -4.51
C MET A 78 3.57 12.37 -3.61
N LEU A 79 3.08 11.84 -2.49
CA LEU A 79 2.34 12.59 -1.48
C LEU A 79 3.27 13.56 -0.72
N HIS A 80 4.47 13.11 -0.36
CA HIS A 80 5.46 13.87 0.40
C HIS A 80 6.27 14.88 -0.43
N ALA A 81 6.42 14.68 -1.73
CA ALA A 81 7.05 15.63 -2.65
C ALA A 81 6.39 17.04 -2.61
N ARG A 82 5.16 17.15 -2.10
CA ARG A 82 4.49 18.45 -1.86
C ARG A 82 4.88 19.13 -0.55
N LYS A 83 5.40 18.42 0.45
CA LYS A 83 5.89 19.03 1.71
C LYS A 83 7.21 19.76 1.52
N GLU A 84 8.02 19.37 0.54
CA GLU A 84 9.32 20.01 0.29
C GLU A 84 9.25 21.17 -0.71
N VAL A 85 8.33 21.14 -1.69
CA VAL A 85 8.18 22.23 -2.69
C VAL A 85 7.43 23.46 -2.14
N LEU A 86 6.96 23.40 -0.88
CA LEU A 86 6.27 24.50 -0.19
C LEU A 86 7.09 25.10 0.98
N LYS A 87 8.37 24.75 1.09
CA LYS A 87 9.34 25.48 1.93
C LYS A 87 10.14 26.43 1.06
#